data_AF-A0A2S6GL57-F1
#
_entry.id   AF-A0A2S6GL57-F1
#
_cell.length_a   1.000
_cell.length_b   1.000
_cell.length_c   1.000
_cell.angle_alpha   90.00
_cell.angle_beta   90.00
_cell.angle_gamma   90.00
#
_symmetry.space_group_name_H-M   'P 1'
#
loop_
_entity.id
_entity.type
_entity.pdbx_description
1 polymer ?
#
loop_
_entity_poly.entity_id
_entity_poly.type
_entity_poly.pdbx_seq_one_letter_code
_entity_poly.pdbx_strand_id
1 'polypeptide(L)'
;MLGWKRATEPVKMIEGPSIQPSEPLLEWLNSNARSVSGQQRLFRLPVVISFEDEFRLELGNAFIGVSEERLAEDAIGLSLDTAAMGISLWSLLNERCPKASTSCAVWLDGYWGSSIELDQPQTRKAGEKWPFAVVRLHGLIDARTQRSKTVQALLLEADH
;
A
#
# COMPACT_ATOMS: atom_id res chain seq x y z
N MET A 1 -30.49 0.79 22.42
CA MET A 1 -29.40 1.25 21.56
C MET A 1 -28.07 0.92 22.24
N LEU A 2 -27.44 -0.20 21.91
CA LEU A 2 -26.08 -0.51 22.39
C LEU A 2 -25.10 -0.19 21.25
N GLY A 3 -24.40 0.93 21.39
CA GLY A 3 -23.28 1.28 20.52
C GLY A 3 -22.06 0.45 20.91
N TRP A 4 -21.79 -0.64 20.19
CA TRP A 4 -20.50 -1.31 20.27
C TRP A 4 -19.44 -0.44 19.58
N LYS A 5 -18.70 0.35 20.36
CA LYS A 5 -17.34 0.73 19.97
C LYS A 5 -16.52 -0.56 20.00
N ARG A 6 -16.21 -1.16 18.84
CA ARG A 6 -15.13 -2.15 18.80
C ARG A 6 -13.88 -1.45 19.33
N ALA A 7 -13.38 -1.89 20.46
CA ALA A 7 -12.03 -1.55 20.88
C ALA A 7 -11.11 -2.06 19.76
N THR A 8 -10.45 -1.16 19.05
CA THR A 8 -9.40 -1.53 18.12
C THR A 8 -8.28 -2.09 18.99
N GLU A 9 -8.08 -3.41 18.96
CA GLU A 9 -6.97 -4.04 19.66
C GLU A 9 -5.66 -3.36 19.25
N PRO A 10 -4.71 -3.20 20.18
CA PRO A 10 -3.40 -2.65 19.85
C PRO A 10 -2.77 -3.52 18.76
N VAL A 11 -2.47 -2.91 17.63
CA VAL A 11 -1.77 -3.55 16.51
C VAL A 11 -0.29 -3.30 16.69
N LYS A 12 0.49 -4.38 16.83
CA LYS A 12 1.95 -4.30 16.86
C LYS A 12 2.47 -4.00 15.45
N MET A 13 3.31 -2.98 15.34
CA MET A 13 3.95 -2.60 14.08
C MET A 13 5.39 -3.13 14.07
N ILE A 14 5.69 -3.97 13.08
CA ILE A 14 7.05 -4.46 12.82
C ILE A 14 7.62 -3.65 11.66
N GLU A 15 8.76 -3.01 11.89
CA GLU A 15 9.50 -2.27 10.86
C GLU A 15 10.09 -3.24 9.84
N GLY A 16 9.81 -2.97 8.56
CA GLY A 16 10.42 -3.64 7.43
C GLY A 16 11.65 -2.91 6.89
N PRO A 17 12.22 -3.39 5.77
CA PRO A 17 13.28 -2.69 5.05
C PRO A 17 12.85 -1.30 4.59
N SER A 18 13.85 -0.47 4.30
CA SER A 18 13.66 0.80 3.58
C SER A 18 12.97 0.53 2.24
N ILE A 19 12.12 1.44 1.78
CA ILE A 19 11.44 1.32 0.48
C ILE A 19 12.38 1.40 -0.73
N GLN A 20 13.63 1.83 -0.49
CA GLN A 20 14.70 1.86 -1.48
C GLN A 20 16.03 1.38 -0.84
N PRO A 21 16.82 0.55 -1.54
CA PRO A 21 16.52 -0.10 -2.82
C PRO A 21 15.34 -1.08 -2.70
N SER A 22 14.70 -1.42 -3.81
CA SER A 22 13.42 -2.14 -3.81
C SER A 22 13.55 -3.62 -3.54
N GLU A 23 14.65 -4.23 -3.96
CA GLU A 23 14.87 -5.68 -3.89
C GLU A 23 14.74 -6.22 -2.45
N PRO A 24 15.41 -5.65 -1.42
CA PRO A 24 15.23 -6.09 -0.04
C PRO A 24 13.78 -5.95 0.47
N LEU A 25 13.09 -4.88 0.07
CA LEU A 25 11.69 -4.69 0.44
C LEU A 25 10.81 -5.75 -0.23
N LEU A 26 11.02 -6.01 -1.51
CA LEU A 26 10.23 -6.97 -2.28
C LEU A 26 10.39 -8.38 -1.73
N GLU A 27 11.62 -8.80 -1.43
CA GLU A 27 11.90 -10.07 -0.77
C GLU A 27 11.15 -10.16 0.57
N TRP A 28 11.26 -9.11 1.40
CA TRP A 28 10.60 -9.07 2.69
C TRP A 28 9.07 -9.14 2.59
N LEU A 29 8.45 -8.43 1.64
CA LEU A 29 7.01 -8.47 1.41
C LEU A 29 6.55 -9.88 1.01
N ASN A 30 7.28 -10.53 0.10
CA ASN A 30 6.98 -11.90 -0.34
C ASN A 30 7.12 -12.91 0.81
N SER A 31 8.19 -12.83 1.60
CA SER A 31 8.43 -13.72 2.73
C SER A 31 7.46 -13.52 3.90
N ASN A 32 6.88 -12.32 4.04
CA ASN A 32 5.98 -11.99 5.15
C ASN A 32 4.50 -11.91 4.73
N ALA A 33 4.17 -12.16 3.46
CA ALA A 33 2.80 -12.05 2.96
C ALA A 33 1.80 -12.93 3.71
N ARG A 34 2.29 -14.08 4.19
CA ARG A 34 1.52 -15.06 4.97
C ARG A 34 2.20 -15.39 6.29
N SER A 35 1.39 -15.76 7.28
CA SER A 35 1.85 -16.34 8.53
C SER A 35 2.32 -17.79 8.34
N VAL A 36 2.90 -18.38 9.38
CA VAL A 36 3.21 -19.82 9.42
C VAL A 36 1.95 -20.68 9.24
N SER A 37 0.78 -20.18 9.65
CA SER A 37 -0.52 -20.83 9.43
C SER A 37 -1.13 -20.58 8.05
N GLY A 38 -0.45 -19.85 7.16
CA GLY A 38 -0.92 -19.54 5.81
C GLY A 38 -1.89 -18.36 5.71
N GLN A 39 -2.21 -17.70 6.83
CA GLN A 39 -3.10 -16.53 6.84
C GLN A 39 -2.40 -15.31 6.24
N GLN A 40 -3.10 -14.54 5.40
CA GLN A 40 -2.57 -13.29 4.86
C GLN A 40 -2.28 -12.29 5.99
N ARG A 41 -1.16 -11.59 5.89
CA ARG A 41 -0.75 -10.56 6.85
C ARG A 41 -0.92 -9.17 6.26
N LEU A 42 -1.25 -8.22 7.12
CA LEU A 42 -1.57 -6.85 6.73
C LEU A 42 -0.30 -5.99 6.75
N PHE A 43 -0.07 -5.24 5.69
CA PHE A 43 1.03 -4.29 5.58
C PHE A 43 0.51 -2.87 5.56
N ARG A 44 1.28 -1.94 6.13
CA ARG A 44 1.16 -0.51 5.87
C ARG A 44 2.28 -0.06 4.94
N LEU A 45 1.90 0.42 3.76
CA LEU A 45 2.83 0.86 2.73
C LEU A 45 2.64 2.34 2.42
N PRO A 46 3.74 3.08 2.18
CA PRO A 46 3.65 4.39 1.57
C PRO A 46 3.44 4.19 0.07
N VAL A 47 2.37 4.75 -0.48
CA VAL A 47 1.99 4.56 -1.88
C VAL A 47 1.77 5.92 -2.52
N VAL A 48 2.43 6.15 -3.64
CA VAL A 48 2.09 7.26 -4.54
C VAL A 48 1.06 6.73 -5.53
N ILE A 49 -0.04 7.45 -5.67
CA ILE A 49 -1.14 7.12 -6.58
C ILE A 49 -1.37 8.33 -7.47
N SER A 50 -1.31 8.14 -8.79
CA SER A 50 -1.70 9.14 -9.77
C SER A 50 -3.18 8.99 -10.15
N PHE A 51 -3.74 10.06 -10.69
CA PHE A 51 -4.97 10.04 -11.46
C PHE A 51 -4.61 10.00 -12.95
N GLU A 52 -5.48 9.46 -13.79
CA GLU A 52 -5.27 9.42 -15.25
C GLU A 52 -5.29 10.83 -15.86
N ASP A 53 -6.09 11.74 -15.30
CA ASP A 53 -6.26 13.11 -15.80
C ASP A 53 -6.49 14.13 -14.66
N GLU A 54 -6.54 15.40 -15.03
CA GLU A 54 -6.83 16.52 -14.12
C GLU A 54 -8.27 16.51 -13.56
N PHE A 55 -9.19 15.80 -14.22
CA PHE A 55 -10.57 15.62 -13.77
C PHE A 55 -10.69 14.53 -12.71
N ARG A 56 -9.64 13.70 -12.53
CA ARG A 56 -9.50 12.69 -11.49
C ARG A 56 -10.64 11.67 -11.50
N LEU A 57 -11.11 11.33 -12.70
CA LEU A 57 -12.22 10.37 -12.88
C LEU A 57 -11.80 8.92 -12.69
N GLU A 58 -10.51 8.63 -12.85
CA GLU A 58 -9.93 7.29 -12.72
C GLU A 58 -8.57 7.35 -12.02
N LEU A 59 -8.23 6.25 -11.32
CA LEU A 59 -6.90 6.07 -10.74
C LEU A 59 -5.94 5.56 -11.81
N GLY A 60 -4.78 6.20 -11.93
CA GLY A 60 -3.72 5.79 -12.83
C GLY A 60 -2.73 4.86 -12.16
N ASN A 61 -1.44 5.19 -12.29
CA ASN A 61 -0.36 4.38 -11.74
C ASN A 61 -0.27 4.48 -10.23
N ALA A 62 0.05 3.36 -9.59
CA ALA A 62 0.37 3.29 -8.17
C ALA A 62 1.72 2.60 -7.99
N PHE A 63 2.51 3.06 -7.03
CA PHE A 63 3.80 2.44 -6.68
C PHE A 63 4.16 2.72 -5.22
N ILE A 64 5.00 1.86 -4.64
CA ILE A 64 5.52 2.07 -3.29
C ILE A 64 6.49 3.27 -3.33
N GLY A 65 6.15 4.33 -2.60
CA GLY A 65 6.88 5.59 -2.68
C GLY A 65 6.31 6.66 -1.76
N VAL A 66 7.07 7.75 -1.60
CA VAL A 66 6.68 8.89 -0.75
C VAL A 66 6.50 10.20 -1.53
N SER A 67 6.95 10.27 -2.79
CA SER A 67 6.81 11.43 -3.66
C SER A 67 6.97 11.03 -5.13
N GLU A 68 6.33 11.76 -6.04
CA GLU A 68 6.50 11.57 -7.49
C GLU A 68 7.92 11.85 -7.96
N GLU A 69 8.57 12.87 -7.39
CA GLU A 69 9.93 13.28 -7.72
C GLU A 69 10.98 12.17 -7.50
N ARG A 70 10.61 11.12 -6.76
CA ARG A 70 11.45 9.96 -6.44
C ARG A 70 10.95 8.67 -7.10
N LEU A 71 10.28 8.79 -8.24
CA LEU A 71 10.15 7.67 -9.19
C LEU A 71 11.55 7.22 -9.62
N ALA A 72 12.17 6.37 -8.82
CA ALA A 72 13.38 5.66 -9.20
C ALA A 72 13.00 4.60 -10.25
N GLU A 73 13.94 4.29 -11.15
CA GLU A 73 13.82 3.16 -12.10
C GLU A 73 13.51 1.82 -11.39
N ASP A 74 13.77 1.77 -10.08
CA ASP A 74 13.58 0.64 -9.18
C ASP A 74 12.27 0.72 -8.34
N ALA A 75 11.26 1.47 -8.77
CA ALA A 75 10.00 1.55 -8.01
C ALA A 75 9.15 0.27 -8.13
N ILE A 76 8.59 -0.19 -7.01
CA ILE A 76 7.66 -1.33 -6.98
C ILE A 76 6.26 -0.84 -7.39
N GLY A 77 5.89 -1.05 -8.65
CA GLY A 77 4.56 -0.75 -9.18
C GLY A 77 3.49 -1.64 -8.56
N LEU A 78 2.31 -1.09 -8.29
CA LEU A 78 1.18 -1.76 -7.65
C LEU A 78 -0.06 -1.80 -8.56
N SER A 79 -0.76 -2.92 -8.53
CA SER A 79 -2.13 -3.06 -9.00
C SER A 79 -3.03 -3.09 -7.76
N LEU A 80 -3.78 -2.01 -7.56
CA LEU A 80 -4.60 -1.83 -6.35
C LEU A 80 -5.94 -2.53 -6.52
N ASP A 81 -6.18 -3.57 -5.72
CA ASP A 81 -7.51 -4.18 -5.60
C ASP A 81 -8.22 -3.53 -4.41
N THR A 82 -9.41 -2.97 -4.64
CA THR A 82 -10.18 -2.25 -3.62
C THR A 82 -11.42 -3.02 -3.16
N ALA A 83 -11.59 -4.29 -3.60
CA ALA A 83 -12.74 -5.12 -3.24
C ALA A 83 -12.87 -5.36 -1.73
N ALA A 84 -11.75 -5.31 -0.98
CA ALA A 84 -11.73 -5.45 0.47
C ALA A 84 -12.09 -4.13 1.22
N MET A 85 -12.23 -3.01 0.52
CA MET A 85 -12.63 -1.73 1.12
C MET A 85 -14.16 -1.64 1.21
N GLY A 86 -14.68 -1.23 2.37
CA GLY A 86 -16.11 -0.91 2.52
C GLY A 86 -16.54 0.41 1.89
N ILE A 87 -15.59 1.19 1.35
CA ILE A 87 -15.79 2.49 0.70
C ILE A 87 -14.82 2.63 -0.47
N SER A 88 -15.23 3.35 -1.53
CA SER A 88 -14.40 3.59 -2.71
C SER A 88 -13.09 4.31 -2.35
N LEU A 89 -11.95 3.68 -2.66
CA LEU A 89 -10.62 4.28 -2.54
C LEU A 89 -10.54 5.59 -3.32
N TRP A 90 -11.07 5.60 -4.54
CA TRP A 90 -11.13 6.76 -5.42
C TRP A 90 -11.85 7.94 -4.75
N SER A 91 -12.98 7.69 -4.08
CA SER A 91 -13.72 8.74 -3.38
C SER A 91 -12.91 9.33 -2.22
N LEU A 92 -12.26 8.48 -1.42
CA LEU A 92 -11.40 8.93 -0.32
C LEU A 92 -10.19 9.73 -0.81
N LEU A 93 -9.58 9.32 -1.92
CA LEU A 93 -8.47 10.03 -2.53
C LEU A 93 -8.92 11.39 -3.10
N ASN A 94 -10.10 11.46 -3.72
CA ASN A 94 -10.69 12.71 -4.19
C ASN A 94 -10.97 13.72 -3.07
N GLU A 95 -11.36 13.22 -1.90
CA GLU A 95 -11.57 14.07 -0.73
C GLU A 95 -10.25 14.57 -0.12
N ARG A 96 -9.23 13.70 -0.04
CA ARG A 96 -8.01 14.00 0.74
C ARG A 96 -6.87 14.59 -0.05
N CYS A 97 -6.72 14.23 -1.32
CA CYS A 97 -5.58 14.67 -2.11
C CYS A 97 -5.80 16.08 -2.68
N PRO A 98 -4.76 16.95 -2.71
CA PRO A 98 -4.89 18.33 -3.18
C PRO A 98 -5.54 18.42 -4.56
N LYS A 99 -6.56 19.28 -4.72
CA LYS A 99 -7.31 19.40 -5.98
C LYS A 99 -6.48 19.83 -7.18
N ALA A 100 -5.37 20.55 -6.93
CA ALA A 100 -4.46 21.04 -7.97
C ALA A 100 -3.37 20.02 -8.37
N SER A 101 -3.43 18.79 -7.86
CA SER A 101 -2.44 17.75 -8.16
C SER A 101 -3.10 16.52 -8.77
N THR A 102 -2.42 15.94 -9.75
CA THR A 102 -2.79 14.68 -10.41
C THR A 102 -2.20 13.46 -9.69
N SER A 103 -1.67 13.62 -8.49
CA SER A 103 -1.30 12.51 -7.63
C SER A 103 -1.24 12.87 -6.16
N CYS A 104 -1.01 11.86 -5.33
CA CYS A 104 -0.69 12.06 -3.93
C CYS A 104 0.02 10.84 -3.35
N ALA A 105 0.84 11.10 -2.33
CA ALA A 105 1.48 10.07 -1.53
C ALA A 105 0.63 9.82 -0.27
N VAL A 106 0.24 8.57 -0.04
CA VAL A 106 -0.67 8.15 1.04
C VAL A 106 -0.13 6.92 1.77
N TRP A 107 -0.56 6.76 3.03
CA TRP A 107 -0.39 5.52 3.77
C TRP A 107 -1.59 4.61 3.54
N LEU A 108 -1.35 3.41 3.00
CA LEU A 108 -2.37 2.38 2.80
C LEU A 108 -2.09 1.15 3.68
N ASP A 109 -3.13 0.61 4.31
CA ASP A 109 -3.10 -0.76 4.80
C ASP A 109 -3.66 -1.70 3.72
N GLY A 110 -3.04 -2.86 3.52
CA GLY A 110 -3.53 -3.88 2.59
C GLY A 110 -2.76 -5.20 2.66
N TYR A 111 -3.24 -6.19 1.91
CA TYR A 111 -2.60 -7.50 1.78
C TYR A 111 -1.70 -7.54 0.56
N TRP A 112 -0.51 -8.11 0.73
CA TRP A 112 0.46 -8.28 -0.35
C TRP A 112 0.17 -9.53 -1.17
N GLY A 113 0.18 -9.40 -2.51
CA GLY A 113 -0.03 -10.51 -3.43
C GLY A 113 -1.50 -10.77 -3.75
N SER A 114 -1.74 -11.81 -4.55
CA SER A 114 -3.08 -12.20 -4.97
C SER A 114 -3.86 -12.82 -3.81
N SER A 115 -5.12 -12.42 -3.66
CA SER A 115 -6.09 -13.08 -2.75
C SER A 115 -6.46 -14.49 -3.21
N ILE A 116 -6.21 -14.81 -4.49
CA ILE A 116 -6.42 -16.13 -5.09
C ILE A 116 -5.06 -16.82 -5.20
N GLU A 117 -4.91 -17.94 -4.50
CA GLU A 117 -3.81 -18.87 -4.73
C GLU A 117 -4.01 -19.53 -6.09
N LEU A 118 -3.21 -19.13 -7.06
CA LEU A 118 -3.03 -19.88 -8.29
C LEU A 118 -1.74 -20.69 -8.10
N ASP A 119 -1.84 -22.03 -8.13
CA ASP A 119 -0.75 -23.00 -7.95
C ASP A 119 0.34 -22.96 -9.05
N GLN A 120 0.56 -21.82 -9.70
CA GLN A 120 1.55 -21.69 -10.77
C GLN A 120 2.72 -20.81 -10.34
N PRO A 121 3.97 -21.25 -10.61
CA PRO A 121 5.13 -20.39 -10.48
C PRO A 121 4.96 -19.22 -11.46
N GLN A 122 4.56 -18.06 -10.94
CA GLN A 122 4.40 -16.86 -11.76
C GLN A 122 5.78 -16.29 -12.07
N THR A 123 6.34 -16.67 -13.21
CA THR A 123 7.49 -15.97 -13.79
C THR A 123 7.01 -14.59 -14.21
N ARG A 124 7.19 -13.59 -13.35
CA ARG A 124 6.76 -12.22 -13.64
C ARG A 124 7.70 -11.55 -14.63
N LYS A 125 7.12 -10.77 -15.54
CA LYS A 125 7.89 -9.97 -16.51
C LYS A 125 8.39 -8.68 -15.86
N ALA A 126 9.52 -8.17 -16.34
CA ALA A 126 9.97 -6.83 -15.97
C ALA A 126 8.87 -5.80 -16.30
N GLY A 127 8.54 -4.93 -15.34
CA GLY A 127 7.47 -3.94 -15.46
C GLY A 127 6.07 -4.42 -15.02
N GLU A 128 5.93 -5.66 -14.54
CA GLU A 128 4.67 -6.18 -14.04
C GLU A 128 4.33 -5.61 -12.64
N LYS A 129 3.10 -5.12 -12.48
CA LYS A 129 2.60 -4.53 -11.23
C LYS A 129 2.28 -5.61 -10.19
N TRP A 130 2.61 -5.35 -8.92
CA TRP A 130 2.31 -6.23 -7.81
C TRP A 130 0.88 -6.06 -7.31
N PRO A 131 0.08 -7.14 -7.16
CA PRO A 131 -1.23 -7.04 -6.56
C PRO A 131 -1.13 -6.59 -5.12
N PHE A 132 -1.96 -5.61 -4.74
CA PHE A 132 -2.10 -5.15 -3.37
C PHE A 132 -3.57 -4.90 -3.06
N ALA A 133 -4.14 -5.75 -2.21
CA ALA A 133 -5.54 -5.66 -1.81
C ALA A 133 -5.69 -4.63 -0.68
N VAL A 134 -6.16 -3.44 -1.03
CA VAL A 134 -6.30 -2.31 -0.12
C VAL A 134 -7.45 -2.54 0.84
N VAL A 135 -7.20 -2.31 2.12
CA VAL A 135 -8.19 -2.42 3.20
C VAL A 135 -8.51 -1.04 3.78
N ARG A 136 -7.51 -0.15 3.87
CA ARG A 136 -7.68 1.15 4.53
C ARG A 136 -6.73 2.21 3.96
N LEU A 137 -7.24 3.44 3.85
CA LEU A 137 -6.44 4.65 3.63
C LEU A 137 -6.31 5.42 4.95
N HIS A 138 -5.08 5.64 5.41
CA HIS A 138 -4.81 6.38 6.67
C HIS A 138 -4.78 7.88 6.46
N GLY A 139 -4.10 8.35 5.43
CA GLY A 139 -3.98 9.76 5.12
C GLY A 139 -2.80 10.05 4.21
N LEU A 140 -2.56 11.34 3.99
CA LEU A 140 -1.41 11.82 3.22
C LEU A 140 -0.11 11.57 3.98
N ILE A 141 0.95 11.32 3.23
CA ILE A 141 2.32 11.30 3.75
C ILE A 141 2.76 12.75 3.97
N ASP A 142 3.27 13.07 5.16
CA ASP A 142 3.70 14.43 5.48
C ASP A 142 5.04 14.81 4.82
N ALA A 143 5.27 16.12 4.65
CA ALA A 143 6.47 16.64 3.99
C ALA A 143 7.79 16.25 4.69
N ARG A 144 7.77 15.93 5.99
CA ARG A 144 8.96 15.47 6.72
C ARG A 144 9.32 14.05 6.28
N THR A 145 8.33 13.19 6.19
CA THR A 145 8.44 11.81 5.72
C THR A 145 8.89 11.76 4.26
N GLN A 146 8.34 12.63 3.40
CA GLN A 146 8.76 12.75 1.99
C GLN A 146 10.25 13.10 1.83
N ARG A 147 10.83 13.85 2.78
CA ARG A 147 12.25 14.22 2.76
C ARG A 147 13.16 13.14 3.36
N SER A 148 12.61 12.23 4.16
CA SER A 148 13.38 11.14 4.79
C SER A 148 13.95 10.18 3.75
N LYS A 149 15.15 9.65 4.01
CA LYS A 149 15.78 8.57 3.23
C LYS A 149 15.44 7.17 3.78
N THR A 150 14.74 7.10 4.91
CA THR A 150 14.58 5.87 5.70
C THR A 150 13.10 5.59 5.94
N VAL A 151 12.29 5.74 4.90
CA VAL A 151 10.87 5.36 4.98
C VAL A 151 10.77 3.86 4.76
N GLN A 152 10.03 3.18 5.63
CA GLN A 152 9.92 1.73 5.66
C GLN A 152 8.47 1.29 5.46
N ALA A 153 8.32 0.08 4.95
CA ALA A 153 7.06 -0.66 5.06
C ALA A 153 6.87 -1.12 6.51
N LEU A 154 5.62 -1.23 6.96
CA LEU A 154 5.30 -1.81 8.26
C LEU A 154 4.45 -3.05 8.08
N LEU A 155 4.71 -4.05 8.91
CA LEU A 155 3.90 -5.24 9.03
C LEU A 155 3.06 -5.13 10.29
N LEU A 156 1.76 -5.36 10.15
CA LEU A 156 0.77 -5.16 11.19
C LEU A 156 0.35 -6.52 11.75
N GLU A 157 0.73 -6.79 12.99
CA GLU A 157 0.32 -7.99 13.72
C GLU A 157 -0.75 -7.62 14.74
N ALA A 158 -1.84 -8.40 14.79
CA ALA A 158 -2.77 -8.33 15.91
C ALA A 158 -2.11 -9.01 17.12
N ASP A 159 -2.02 -8.33 18.26
CA ASP A 159 -1.67 -9.00 19.52
C ASP A 159 -2.75 -10.04 19.83
N HIS A 160 -2.35 -11.30 20.01
CA HIS A 160 -3.22 -12.43 20.38
C HIS A 160 -3.23 -12.63 21.89
#